data_AF-A0A925KVE6-F1
#
_entry.id   AF-A0A925KVE6-F1
#
_cell.length_a   1.000
_cell.length_b   1.000
_cell.length_c   1.000
_cell.angle_alpha   90.00
_cell.angle_beta   90.00
_cell.angle_gamma   90.00
#
_symmetry.space_group_name_H-M   'P 1'
#
loop_
_entity.id
_entity.type
_entity.pdbx_description
1 polymer ?
#
loop_
_entity_poly.entity_id
_entity_poly.type
_entity_poly.pdbx_seq_one_letter_code
_entity_poly.pdbx_strand_id
1 'polypeptide(L)'
;MKVLAILFMILGVVCIFFLGVFGLLGFAMAFDAPGSADSASNWVFAIAMATGPIFISLVILVLAFLAFRKGKYNRSALIGSVFGVFVIGGFILSATSSYFAMKSFNNIRSEEVENERLYPVQRYLRQVEGGADTIIVFPNRIVAYRLDVGVEYPYAGPLGDLNETRDTLFYDDRPDTRLGKEELGQFVDEKGQTFTDVFAVR
;
A
#
# COMPACT_ATOMS: atom_id res chain seq x y z
N MET A 1 13.81 16.93 -40.48
CA MET A 1 13.52 17.79 -39.30
C MET A 1 12.04 18.11 -39.12
N LYS A 2 11.30 18.62 -40.12
CA LYS A 2 9.85 18.86 -39.99
C LYS A 2 9.06 17.59 -39.61
N VAL A 3 9.29 16.50 -40.35
CA VAL A 3 8.63 15.19 -40.12
C VAL A 3 8.94 14.66 -38.71
N LEU A 4 10.20 14.74 -38.30
CA LEU A 4 10.68 14.31 -36.99
C LEU A 4 10.03 15.09 -35.83
N ALA A 5 9.86 16.40 -35.99
CA ALA A 5 9.15 17.23 -35.01
C ALA A 5 7.67 16.84 -34.89
N ILE A 6 7.00 16.53 -36.02
CA ILE A 6 5.62 16.06 -36.02
C ILE A 6 5.51 14.70 -35.30
N LEU A 7 6.41 13.76 -35.62
CA LEU A 7 6.43 12.44 -34.99
C LEU A 7 6.59 12.54 -33.46
N PHE A 8 7.49 13.39 -32.97
CA PHE A 8 7.65 13.58 -31.53
C PHE A 8 6.45 14.28 -30.87
N MET A 9 5.78 15.21 -31.55
CA MET A 9 4.54 15.81 -31.03
C MET A 9 3.43 14.76 -30.93
N ILE A 10 3.27 13.89 -31.93
CA ILE A 10 2.30 12.79 -31.89
C ILE A 10 2.61 11.82 -30.75
N LEU A 11 3.89 11.42 -30.61
CA LEU A 11 4.34 10.59 -29.50
C LEU A 11 4.02 11.26 -28.15
N GLY A 12 4.22 12.57 -28.04
CA GLY A 12 3.88 13.35 -26.84
C GLY A 12 2.40 13.29 -26.48
N VAL A 13 1.51 13.40 -27.46
CA VAL A 13 0.06 13.24 -27.25
C VAL A 13 -0.28 11.84 -26.75
N VAL A 14 0.32 10.80 -27.34
CA VAL A 14 0.12 9.40 -26.91
C VAL A 14 0.61 9.21 -25.47
N CYS A 15 1.78 9.74 -25.12
CA CYS A 15 2.31 9.67 -23.76
C CYS A 15 1.40 10.36 -22.74
N ILE A 16 0.85 11.54 -23.06
CA ILE A 16 -0.10 12.25 -22.19
C ILE A 16 -1.36 11.41 -21.95
N PHE A 17 -1.89 10.76 -22.98
CA PHE A 17 -3.06 9.89 -22.84
C PHE A 17 -2.79 8.75 -21.86
N PHE A 18 -1.68 8.02 -22.04
CA PHE A 18 -1.32 6.92 -21.13
C PHE A 18 -1.03 7.41 -19.71
N LEU A 19 -0.30 8.53 -19.54
CA LEU A 19 -0.08 9.14 -18.23
C LEU A 19 -1.39 9.52 -17.54
N GLY A 20 -2.38 10.02 -18.28
CA GLY A 20 -3.71 10.30 -17.76
C GLY A 20 -4.43 9.05 -17.26
N VAL A 21 -4.41 7.97 -18.04
CA VAL A 21 -5.02 6.69 -17.64
C VAL A 21 -4.33 6.11 -16.41
N PHE A 22 -3.00 6.07 -16.38
CA PHE A 22 -2.24 5.58 -15.22
C PHE A 22 -2.42 6.46 -13.98
N GLY A 23 -2.46 7.78 -14.15
CA GLY A 23 -2.72 8.73 -13.07
C GLY A 23 -4.10 8.52 -12.44
N LEU A 24 -5.14 8.29 -13.24
CA LEU A 24 -6.49 8.00 -12.74
C LEU A 24 -6.58 6.66 -12.02
N LEU A 25 -5.93 5.61 -12.56
CA LEU A 25 -5.89 4.29 -11.91
C LEU A 25 -5.13 4.33 -10.57
N GLY A 26 -3.97 4.99 -10.53
CA GLY A 26 -3.20 5.17 -9.30
C GLY A 26 -3.93 6.03 -8.27
N PHE A 27 -4.65 7.05 -8.72
CA PHE A 27 -5.49 7.88 -7.86
C PHE A 27 -6.59 7.06 -7.19
N ALA A 28 -7.29 6.19 -7.92
CA ALA A 28 -8.33 5.33 -7.35
C ALA A 28 -7.79 4.35 -6.28
N MET A 29 -6.61 3.76 -6.51
CA MET A 29 -5.98 2.86 -5.53
C MET A 29 -5.49 3.57 -4.27
N ALA A 30 -5.10 4.85 -4.37
CA ALA A 30 -4.62 5.62 -3.22
C ALA A 30 -5.70 5.85 -2.14
N PHE A 31 -6.99 5.78 -2.50
CA PHE A 31 -8.11 5.93 -1.57
C PHE A 31 -8.61 4.62 -0.95
N ASP A 32 -8.12 3.47 -1.42
CA ASP A 32 -8.49 2.15 -0.89
C ASP A 32 -7.65 1.77 0.36
N ALA A 33 -6.64 2.57 0.70
CA ALA A 33 -5.85 2.39 1.91
C ALA A 33 -6.55 3.03 3.14
N PRO A 34 -6.75 2.29 4.26
CA PRO A 34 -7.43 2.80 5.45
C PRO A 34 -6.70 4.03 6.03
N GLY A 35 -7.45 5.09 6.36
CA GLY A 35 -6.93 6.38 6.86
C GLY A 35 -6.42 7.35 5.78
N SER A 36 -6.40 6.96 4.51
CA SER A 36 -5.92 7.82 3.40
C SER A 36 -6.87 8.98 3.07
N ALA A 37 -8.19 8.77 3.24
CA ALA A 37 -9.23 9.72 2.85
C ALA A 37 -9.40 10.91 3.83
N ASP A 38 -8.95 10.77 5.08
CA ASP A 38 -9.27 11.70 6.17
C ASP A 38 -8.27 12.86 6.32
N SER A 39 -7.15 12.85 5.61
CA SER A 39 -6.16 13.94 5.68
C SER A 39 -6.10 14.76 4.37
N ALA A 40 -6.28 16.09 4.51
CA ALA A 40 -6.21 17.01 3.38
C ALA A 40 -4.83 17.02 2.68
N SER A 41 -3.76 16.71 3.43
CA SER A 41 -2.40 16.57 2.87
C SER A 41 -2.27 15.39 1.90
N ASN A 42 -2.94 14.26 2.18
CA ASN A 42 -2.91 13.10 1.30
C ASN A 42 -3.64 13.38 -0.02
N TRP A 43 -4.75 14.12 0.05
CA TRP A 43 -5.48 14.59 -1.15
C TRP A 43 -4.62 15.49 -2.04
N VAL A 44 -3.95 16.49 -1.46
CA VAL A 44 -3.08 17.40 -2.22
C VAL A 44 -1.94 16.63 -2.88
N PHE A 45 -1.31 15.72 -2.15
CA PHE A 45 -0.23 14.89 -2.68
C PHE A 45 -0.72 13.97 -3.81
N ALA A 46 -1.87 13.31 -3.65
CA ALA A 46 -2.45 12.43 -4.66
C ALA A 46 -2.83 13.19 -5.94
N ILE A 47 -3.46 14.36 -5.80
CA ILE A 47 -3.81 15.22 -6.94
C ILE A 47 -2.54 15.72 -7.64
N ALA A 48 -1.54 16.19 -6.88
CA ALA A 48 -0.29 16.69 -7.44
C ALA A 48 0.48 15.59 -8.20
N MET A 49 0.53 14.37 -7.67
CA MET A 49 1.17 13.23 -8.32
C MET A 49 0.42 12.74 -9.56
N ALA A 50 -0.92 12.76 -9.54
CA ALA A 50 -1.72 12.37 -10.70
C ALA A 50 -1.72 13.42 -11.82
N THR A 51 -1.83 14.71 -11.47
CA THR A 51 -2.04 15.80 -12.45
C THR A 51 -0.76 16.53 -12.84
N GLY A 52 0.27 16.55 -11.98
CA GLY A 52 1.54 17.23 -12.23
C GLY A 52 2.25 16.75 -13.50
N PRO A 53 2.45 15.43 -13.69
CA PRO A 53 3.08 14.90 -14.91
C PRO A 53 2.31 15.25 -16.19
N ILE A 54 0.98 15.30 -16.13
CA ILE A 54 0.10 15.67 -17.25
C ILE A 54 0.33 17.14 -17.60
N PHE A 55 0.33 18.02 -16.60
CA PHE A 55 0.51 19.46 -16.80
C PHE A 55 1.90 19.78 -17.38
N ILE A 56 2.96 19.17 -16.86
CA ILE A 56 4.33 19.33 -17.38
C ILE A 56 4.40 18.87 -18.84
N SER A 57 3.81 17.72 -19.16
CA SER A 57 3.79 17.17 -20.52
C SER A 57 3.04 18.08 -21.50
N LEU A 58 1.92 18.68 -21.08
CA LEU A 58 1.17 19.67 -21.85
C LEU A 58 2.00 20.92 -22.16
N VAL A 59 2.70 21.48 -21.16
CA VAL A 59 3.58 22.64 -21.35
C VAL A 59 4.65 22.34 -22.40
N ILE A 60 5.28 21.17 -22.31
CA ILE A 60 6.31 20.74 -23.24
C ILE A 60 5.75 20.59 -24.67
N LEU A 61 4.56 20.01 -24.82
CA LEU A 61 3.88 19.86 -26.11
C LEU A 61 3.56 21.24 -26.73
N VAL A 62 3.07 22.19 -25.93
CA VAL A 62 2.78 23.56 -26.37
C VAL A 62 4.06 24.27 -26.82
N LEU A 63 5.16 24.14 -26.08
CA LEU A 63 6.45 24.71 -26.45
C LEU A 63 7.00 24.11 -27.75
N ALA A 64 6.87 22.80 -27.92
CA ALA A 64 7.25 22.10 -29.16
C ALA A 64 6.42 22.59 -30.36
N PHE A 65 5.11 22.78 -30.18
CA PHE A 65 4.20 23.29 -31.21
C PHE A 65 4.48 24.76 -31.58
N LEU A 66 4.74 25.62 -30.58
CA LEU A 66 5.10 27.02 -30.81
C LEU A 66 6.42 27.13 -31.59
N ALA A 67 7.41 26.29 -31.26
CA ALA A 67 8.66 26.23 -32.01
C ALA A 67 8.42 25.77 -33.46
N PHE A 68 7.52 24.80 -33.67
CA PHE A 68 7.13 24.32 -34.99
C PHE A 68 6.47 25.41 -35.83
N ARG A 69 5.49 26.14 -35.28
CA ARG A 69 4.80 27.24 -35.98
C ARG A 69 5.75 28.37 -36.40
N LYS A 70 6.78 28.65 -35.61
CA LYS A 70 7.81 29.66 -35.92
C LYS A 70 8.85 29.17 -36.94
N GLY A 71 8.66 27.99 -37.57
CA GLY A 71 9.61 27.40 -38.50
C GLY A 71 10.89 26.87 -37.87
N LYS A 72 11.00 26.86 -36.52
CA LYS A 72 12.18 26.40 -35.78
C LYS A 72 12.11 24.89 -35.53
N TYR A 73 12.08 24.12 -36.61
CA TYR A 73 11.85 22.66 -36.57
C TYR A 73 12.90 21.90 -35.77
N ASN A 74 14.17 22.33 -35.80
CA ASN A 74 15.22 21.68 -35.00
C ASN A 74 14.98 21.84 -33.50
N ARG A 75 14.50 23.01 -33.05
CA ARG A 75 14.17 23.23 -31.63
C ARG A 75 12.96 22.42 -31.22
N SER A 76 11.93 22.36 -32.09
CA SER A 76 10.74 21.54 -31.84
C SER A 76 11.10 20.05 -31.70
N ALA A 77 11.93 19.53 -32.61
CA ALA A 77 12.38 18.15 -32.55
C ALA A 77 13.25 17.87 -31.30
N LEU A 78 14.12 18.79 -30.90
CA LEU A 78 14.97 18.65 -29.72
C LEU A 78 14.16 18.66 -28.41
N ILE A 79 13.15 19.54 -28.31
CA ILE A 79 12.22 19.55 -27.16
C ILE A 79 11.49 18.21 -27.10
N GLY A 80 10.98 17.72 -28.23
CA GLY A 80 10.30 16.44 -28.32
C GLY A 80 11.18 15.23 -27.98
N SER A 81 12.46 15.24 -28.37
CA SER A 81 13.38 14.15 -28.05
C SER A 81 13.76 14.13 -26.57
N VAL A 82 14.01 15.28 -25.95
CA VAL A 82 14.29 15.37 -24.50
C VAL A 82 13.09 14.87 -23.69
N PHE A 83 11.88 15.24 -24.12
CA PHE A 83 10.65 14.71 -23.54
C PHE A 83 10.55 13.20 -23.65
N GLY A 84 10.79 12.64 -24.84
CA GLY A 84 10.77 11.19 -25.06
C GLY A 84 11.75 10.44 -24.14
N VAL A 85 12.98 10.95 -23.99
CA VAL A 85 13.97 10.38 -23.06
C VAL A 85 13.47 10.43 -21.62
N PHE A 86 12.86 11.54 -21.20
CA PHE A 86 12.34 11.69 -19.84
C PHE A 86 11.19 10.72 -19.56
N VAL A 87 10.27 10.55 -20.50
CA VAL A 87 9.15 9.61 -20.37
C VAL A 87 9.63 8.17 -20.32
N ILE A 88 10.56 7.78 -21.21
CA ILE A 88 11.13 6.43 -21.21
C ILE A 88 11.90 6.16 -19.92
N GLY A 89 12.72 7.11 -19.46
CA GLY A 89 13.45 7.00 -18.20
C GLY A 89 12.51 6.85 -17.00
N GLY A 90 11.46 7.67 -16.93
CA GLY A 90 10.43 7.58 -15.89
C GLY A 90 9.67 6.24 -15.92
N PHE A 91 9.36 5.73 -17.11
CA PHE A 91 8.72 4.42 -17.28
C PHE A 91 9.61 3.28 -16.78
N ILE A 92 10.90 3.27 -17.13
CA ILE A 92 11.85 2.24 -16.69
C ILE A 92 11.99 2.27 -15.16
N LEU A 93 12.11 3.46 -14.56
CA LEU A 93 12.17 3.59 -13.10
C LEU A 93 10.91 3.06 -12.43
N SER A 94 9.74 3.43 -12.96
CA SER A 94 8.44 2.96 -12.45
C SER A 94 8.31 1.44 -12.57
N ALA A 95 8.60 0.87 -13.73
CA ALA A 95 8.55 -0.58 -13.97
C ALA A 95 9.50 -1.35 -13.04
N THR A 96 10.69 -0.80 -12.81
CA THR A 96 11.69 -1.40 -11.90
C THR A 96 11.20 -1.35 -10.46
N SER A 97 10.64 -0.23 -10.01
CA SER A 97 10.05 -0.11 -8.67
C SER A 97 8.88 -1.07 -8.46
N SER A 98 7.99 -1.21 -9.44
CA SER A 98 6.88 -2.17 -9.41
C SER A 98 7.37 -3.62 -9.38
N TYR A 99 8.44 -3.95 -10.11
CA TYR A 99 9.04 -5.28 -10.05
C TYR A 99 9.60 -5.60 -8.67
N PHE A 100 10.33 -4.67 -8.04
CA PHE A 100 10.84 -4.85 -6.68
C PHE A 100 9.70 -4.97 -5.65
N ALA A 101 8.66 -4.14 -5.77
CA ALA A 101 7.48 -4.23 -4.91
C ALA A 101 6.78 -5.59 -5.05
N MET A 102 6.59 -6.07 -6.28
CA MET A 102 5.97 -7.37 -6.55
C MET A 102 6.83 -8.54 -6.06
N LYS A 103 8.16 -8.45 -6.20
CA LYS A 103 9.08 -9.45 -5.63
C LYS A 103 8.98 -9.49 -4.10
N SER A 104 8.96 -8.33 -3.44
CA SER A 104 8.78 -8.24 -2.00
C SER A 104 7.44 -8.83 -1.56
N PHE A 105 6.36 -8.50 -2.26
CA PHE A 105 5.02 -9.03 -1.98
C PHE A 105 4.96 -10.55 -2.13
N ASN A 106 5.57 -11.09 -3.19
CA ASN A 106 5.62 -12.53 -3.40
C ASN A 106 6.45 -13.25 -2.33
N ASN A 107 7.55 -12.66 -1.87
CA ASN A 107 8.35 -13.21 -0.78
C ASN A 107 7.56 -13.28 0.53
N ILE A 108 6.89 -12.18 0.90
CA ILE A 108 6.01 -12.14 2.08
C ILE A 108 4.93 -13.21 1.94
N ARG A 109 4.29 -13.30 0.77
CA ARG A 109 3.25 -14.30 0.52
C ARG A 109 3.78 -15.75 0.58
N SER A 110 5.00 -16.01 0.11
CA SER A 110 5.59 -17.35 0.23
C SER A 110 5.89 -17.71 1.68
N GLU A 111 6.39 -16.77 2.47
CA GLU A 111 6.60 -16.95 3.91
C GLU A 111 5.27 -17.16 4.64
N GLU A 112 4.21 -16.44 4.28
CA GLU A 112 2.86 -16.65 4.83
C GLU A 112 2.34 -18.06 4.56
N VAL A 113 2.47 -18.54 3.31
CA VAL A 113 2.00 -19.89 2.92
C VAL A 113 2.83 -20.99 3.58
N GLU A 114 4.13 -20.77 3.79
CA GLU A 114 4.99 -21.71 4.51
C GLU A 114 4.63 -21.75 6.00
N ASN A 115 4.43 -20.58 6.62
CA ASN A 115 4.01 -20.48 8.01
C ASN A 115 2.62 -21.08 8.25
N GLU A 116 1.68 -20.94 7.30
CA GLU A 116 0.36 -21.58 7.34
C GLU A 116 0.43 -23.11 7.43
N ARG A 117 1.46 -23.72 6.85
CA ARG A 117 1.67 -25.18 6.91
C ARG A 117 2.28 -25.62 8.24
N LEU A 118 3.15 -24.81 8.83
CA LEU A 118 3.89 -25.13 10.04
C LEU A 118 3.10 -24.82 11.31
N TYR A 119 2.28 -23.77 11.29
CA TYR A 119 1.61 -23.23 12.47
C TYR A 119 0.10 -23.12 12.22
N PRO A 120 -0.75 -24.02 12.77
CA PRO A 120 -2.18 -23.89 12.62
C PRO A 120 -2.70 -22.66 13.37
N VAL A 121 -3.83 -22.12 12.90
CA VAL A 121 -4.52 -21.01 13.57
C VAL A 121 -4.96 -21.44 14.97
N GLN A 122 -4.55 -20.68 15.99
CA GLN A 122 -4.95 -20.93 17.39
C GLN A 122 -5.99 -19.89 17.81
N ARG A 123 -6.92 -20.31 18.68
CA ARG A 123 -8.00 -19.46 19.19
C ARG A 123 -8.07 -19.53 20.70
N TYR A 124 -8.13 -18.37 21.33
CA TYR A 124 -8.29 -18.24 22.77
C TYR A 124 -9.50 -17.37 23.05
N LEU A 125 -10.31 -17.78 24.03
CA LEU A 125 -11.61 -17.19 24.32
C LEU A 125 -11.67 -16.71 25.76
N ARG A 126 -12.35 -15.58 25.97
CA ARG A 126 -12.73 -15.06 27.28
C ARG A 126 -14.22 -14.71 27.26
N GLN A 127 -14.98 -15.21 28.23
CA GLN A 127 -16.38 -14.82 28.40
C GLN A 127 -16.45 -13.45 29.06
N VAL A 128 -17.28 -12.54 28.52
CA VAL A 128 -17.50 -11.18 29.06
C VAL A 128 -19.00 -10.90 29.13
N GLU A 129 -19.41 -9.92 29.94
CA GLU A 129 -20.83 -9.51 29.98
C GLU A 129 -21.26 -9.00 28.59
N GLY A 130 -22.16 -9.73 27.93
CA GLY A 130 -22.69 -9.41 26.60
C GLY A 130 -22.23 -10.35 25.48
N GLY A 131 -21.05 -10.98 25.58
CA GLY A 131 -20.53 -11.82 24.51
C GLY A 131 -19.22 -12.53 24.85
N ALA A 132 -18.39 -12.80 23.83
CA ALA A 132 -17.08 -13.42 24.02
C ALA A 132 -15.98 -12.62 23.33
N ASP A 133 -14.89 -12.32 24.05
CA ASP A 133 -13.68 -11.82 23.43
C ASP A 133 -12.85 -13.02 22.90
N THR A 134 -12.29 -12.88 21.70
CA THR A 134 -11.48 -13.92 21.05
C THR A 134 -10.13 -13.35 20.65
N ILE A 135 -9.05 -14.06 20.95
CA ILE A 135 -7.74 -13.83 20.34
C ILE A 135 -7.50 -14.93 19.31
N ILE A 136 -7.19 -14.56 18.07
CA ILE A 136 -6.80 -15.50 17.01
C ILE A 136 -5.33 -15.26 16.69
N VAL A 137 -4.53 -16.31 16.87
CA VAL A 137 -3.13 -16.34 16.48
C VAL A 137 -3.05 -16.94 15.08
N PHE A 138 -2.80 -16.09 14.10
CA PHE A 138 -2.51 -16.50 12.73
C PHE A 138 -1.03 -16.86 12.56
N PRO A 139 -0.69 -17.56 11.47
CA PRO A 139 0.69 -17.86 11.10
C PRO A 139 1.58 -16.63 10.90
N ASN A 140 1.02 -15.44 10.73
CA ASN A 140 1.79 -14.21 10.47
C ASN A 140 1.47 -13.06 11.43
N ARG A 141 0.46 -13.18 12.29
CA ARG A 141 0.00 -12.08 13.17
C ARG A 141 -0.91 -12.59 14.29
N ILE A 142 -1.13 -11.77 15.30
CA ILE A 142 -2.14 -12.01 16.33
C ILE A 142 -3.22 -10.94 16.20
N VAL A 143 -4.49 -11.33 16.26
CA VAL A 143 -5.62 -10.41 16.16
C VAL A 143 -6.59 -10.66 17.31
N ALA A 144 -7.09 -9.59 17.93
CA ALA A 144 -8.14 -9.65 18.94
C ALA A 144 -9.51 -9.30 18.32
N TYR A 145 -10.58 -9.88 18.86
CA TYR A 145 -11.95 -9.64 18.43
C TYR A 145 -12.85 -9.62 19.65
N ARG A 146 -13.94 -8.85 19.58
CA ARG A 146 -15.09 -9.00 20.47
C ARG A 146 -16.24 -9.57 19.66
N LEU A 147 -16.63 -10.80 19.95
CA LEU A 147 -17.82 -11.45 19.44
C LEU A 147 -19.00 -11.06 20.34
N ASP A 148 -19.50 -9.84 20.19
CA ASP A 148 -20.76 -9.41 20.79
C ASP A 148 -21.65 -8.73 19.73
N VAL A 149 -22.92 -9.11 19.74
CA VAL A 149 -23.97 -8.76 18.77
C VAL A 149 -24.48 -7.36 19.12
N GLY A 150 -23.78 -6.30 18.67
CA GLY A 150 -24.29 -4.94 18.77
C GLY A 150 -23.26 -3.81 18.86
N VAL A 151 -21.96 -4.11 18.84
CA VAL A 151 -20.92 -3.06 18.85
C VAL A 151 -20.43 -2.80 17.42
N GLU A 152 -20.52 -1.55 16.99
CA GLU A 152 -20.23 -1.07 15.62
C GLU A 152 -18.79 -1.27 15.11
N TYR A 153 -17.84 -1.75 15.93
CA TYR A 153 -16.45 -1.88 15.52
C TYR A 153 -15.78 -3.15 16.07
N PRO A 154 -15.42 -4.14 15.23
CA PRO A 154 -14.45 -5.17 15.60
C PRO A 154 -13.10 -4.50 15.90
N TYR A 155 -12.42 -4.92 16.98
CA TYR A 155 -11.09 -4.44 17.36
C TYR A 155 -10.00 -4.98 16.42
N ALA A 156 -9.98 -4.54 15.16
CA ALA A 156 -9.12 -5.08 14.11
C ALA A 156 -7.64 -4.63 14.19
N GLY A 157 -7.07 -4.53 15.38
CA GLY A 157 -5.66 -4.20 15.61
C GLY A 157 -4.83 -5.43 15.97
N PRO A 158 -3.57 -5.53 15.51
CA PRO A 158 -2.66 -6.55 16.04
C PRO A 158 -2.34 -6.25 17.50
N LEU A 159 -2.46 -7.26 18.38
CA LEU A 159 -2.08 -7.15 19.80
C LEU A 159 -0.56 -6.98 20.00
N GLY A 160 0.21 -7.20 18.94
CA GLY A 160 1.67 -7.23 18.94
C GLY A 160 2.21 -8.16 17.85
N ASP A 161 3.51 -8.35 17.86
CA ASP A 161 4.22 -9.22 16.92
C ASP A 161 4.67 -10.54 17.58
N LEU A 162 4.75 -11.59 16.78
CA LEU A 162 5.34 -12.86 17.20
C LEU A 162 6.85 -12.84 16.95
N ASN A 163 7.62 -13.47 17.83
CA ASN A 163 9.02 -13.76 17.52
C ASN A 163 9.16 -14.86 16.44
N GLU A 164 10.36 -15.04 15.90
CA GLU A 164 10.64 -16.01 14.82
C GLU A 164 10.24 -17.45 15.18
N THR A 165 10.44 -17.84 16.44
CA THR A 165 10.09 -19.16 16.98
C THR A 165 8.63 -19.28 17.43
N ARG A 166 7.88 -18.17 17.41
CA ARG A 166 6.46 -18.06 17.77
C ARG A 166 6.11 -18.60 19.15
N ASP A 167 7.04 -18.48 20.09
CA ASP A 167 6.87 -18.84 21.51
C ASP A 167 6.86 -17.59 22.42
N THR A 168 7.09 -16.41 21.85
CA THR A 168 7.06 -15.14 22.58
C THR A 168 6.21 -14.11 21.83
N LEU A 169 5.40 -13.36 22.58
CA LEU A 169 4.66 -12.19 22.11
C LEU A 169 5.43 -10.91 22.45
N PHE A 170 5.65 -10.06 21.45
CA PHE A 170 6.01 -8.66 21.66
C PHE A 170 4.75 -7.83 21.69
N TYR A 171 4.19 -7.65 22.89
CA TYR A 171 2.97 -6.86 23.10
C TYR A 171 3.21 -5.40 22.74
N ASP A 172 2.32 -4.83 21.93
CA ASP A 172 2.43 -3.45 21.46
C ASP A 172 1.42 -2.55 22.19
N ASP A 173 1.94 -1.81 23.17
CA ASP A 173 1.17 -0.88 24.02
C ASP A 173 0.88 0.44 23.29
N ARG A 174 0.18 0.34 22.15
CA ARG A 174 -0.23 1.51 21.39
C ARG A 174 -1.44 2.19 22.04
N PRO A 175 -1.61 3.52 21.86
CA PRO A 175 -2.79 4.24 22.38
C PRO A 175 -4.14 3.71 21.87
N ASP A 176 -4.16 2.99 20.74
CA ASP A 176 -5.32 2.31 20.16
C ASP A 176 -5.48 0.84 20.61
N THR A 177 -4.47 0.25 21.27
CA THR A 177 -4.55 -1.08 21.88
C THR A 177 -5.44 -1.04 23.13
N ARG A 178 -6.71 -1.45 23.00
CA ARG A 178 -7.68 -1.42 24.10
C ARG A 178 -7.61 -2.60 25.07
N LEU A 179 -6.88 -3.67 24.72
CA LEU A 179 -6.76 -4.87 25.56
C LEU A 179 -5.45 -4.81 26.33
N GLY A 180 -5.50 -4.48 27.62
CA GLY A 180 -4.30 -4.37 28.46
C GLY A 180 -3.55 -5.69 28.62
N LYS A 181 -2.22 -5.63 28.80
CA LYS A 181 -1.37 -6.83 29.00
C LYS A 181 -1.85 -7.74 30.14
N GLU A 182 -2.36 -7.15 31.21
CA GLU A 182 -2.92 -7.83 32.39
C GLU A 182 -4.13 -8.73 32.04
N GLU A 183 -4.90 -8.36 31.00
CA GLU A 183 -6.11 -9.08 30.61
C GLU A 183 -5.84 -10.31 29.74
N LEU A 184 -4.64 -10.42 29.18
CA LEU A 184 -4.25 -11.51 28.28
C LEU A 184 -4.34 -12.89 28.97
N GLY A 185 -4.07 -12.97 30.27
CA GLY A 185 -4.12 -14.22 31.03
C GLY A 185 -5.52 -14.80 31.23
N GLN A 186 -6.56 -14.03 30.88
CA GLN A 186 -7.96 -14.47 30.99
C GLN A 186 -8.45 -15.22 29.74
N PHE A 187 -7.66 -15.22 28.66
CA PHE A 187 -7.98 -15.91 27.42
C PHE A 187 -7.49 -17.35 27.46
N VAL A 188 -8.39 -18.30 27.19
CA VAL A 188 -8.12 -19.73 27.33
C VAL A 188 -8.45 -20.47 26.03
N ASP A 189 -7.62 -21.43 25.64
CA ASP A 189 -7.88 -22.29 24.47
C ASP A 189 -8.80 -23.48 24.80
N GLU A 190 -9.10 -24.30 23.80
CA GLU A 190 -9.93 -25.52 23.97
C GLU A 190 -9.33 -26.56 24.93
N LYS A 191 -8.02 -26.47 25.22
CA LYS A 191 -7.28 -27.39 26.11
C LYS A 191 -7.13 -26.83 27.53
N GLY A 192 -7.66 -25.64 27.80
CA GLY A 192 -7.53 -24.99 29.11
C GLY A 192 -6.22 -24.23 29.31
N GLN A 193 -5.42 -24.01 28.26
CA GLN A 193 -4.16 -23.28 28.32
C GLN A 193 -4.42 -21.78 28.25
N THR A 194 -3.81 -21.01 29.16
CA THR A 194 -3.92 -19.54 29.10
C THR A 194 -3.01 -18.99 28.02
N PHE A 195 -3.44 -17.90 27.36
CA PHE A 195 -2.67 -17.28 26.30
C PHE A 195 -1.27 -16.83 26.75
N THR A 196 -1.13 -16.34 27.99
CA THR A 196 0.17 -15.91 28.54
C THR A 196 1.13 -17.06 28.84
N ASP A 197 0.64 -18.25 29.18
CA ASP A 197 1.50 -19.40 29.44
C ASP A 197 2.15 -19.92 28.15
N VAL A 198 1.45 -19.79 27.03
CA VAL A 198 1.95 -20.18 25.70
C VAL A 198 2.92 -19.15 25.14
N PHE A 199 2.72 -17.86 25.47
CA PHE A 199 3.51 -16.75 24.93
C PHE A 199 4.08 -15.89 26.08
N ALA A 200 5.17 -16.37 26.70
CA ALA A 200 5.82 -15.66 27.80
C ALA A 200 6.66 -14.48 27.28
N VAL A 201 6.26 -13.24 27.60
CA VAL A 201 7.09 -12.05 27.36
C VAL A 201 8.32 -12.12 28.27
N ARG A 202 9.51 -12.36 27.71
CA ARG A 202 10.78 -12.26 28.47
C ARG A 202 11.15 -10.82 28.78
#